data_AF-A0A0G1BC21-F1
#
_entry.id   AF-A0A0G1BC21-F1
#
_cell.length_a   1.000
_cell.length_b   1.000
_cell.length_c   1.000
_cell.angle_alpha   90.00
_cell.angle_beta   90.00
_cell.angle_gamma   90.00
#
_symmetry.space_group_name_H-M   'P 1'
#
loop_
_entity.id
_entity.type
_entity.pdbx_description
1 polymer ?
#
loop_
_entity_poly.entity_id
_entity_poly.type
_entity_poly.pdbx_seq_one_letter_code
_entity_poly.pdbx_strand_id
1 'polypeptide(L)'
;YFCEGSREKLDKGEVKLKKLEVMGVDTGMGFERLLATVQKKKSVYETDVFNGEQIKEERIVADHIKASLFIISDGVAPSNTGRGYILRRLIRRAVRFSKQPLTRQIEKVKTIYEGVYELDDKGEIEKEESKFRRTLKHGLKEFEKGADPFTLFTTYGFPIELTLELAKEKGKKIDLEDFNRKMAEHQKLSKTSFAGMFKGGLANHNEKTIQLHTAHHLLLAGLQAMVDKNIKQRGSNIIFMRSQAL
;
A
#
# COMPACT_ATOMS: atom_id res chain seq x y z
N TYR A 1 23.82 0.99 -21.50
CA TYR A 1 24.59 0.15 -20.57
C TYR A 1 23.63 -0.61 -19.67
N PHE A 2 23.98 -1.81 -19.26
CA PHE A 2 23.19 -2.70 -18.40
C PHE A 2 23.93 -3.01 -17.10
N CYS A 3 23.19 -3.22 -16.02
CA CYS A 3 23.72 -3.58 -14.71
C CYS A 3 22.98 -4.82 -14.19
N GLU A 4 23.70 -5.90 -13.88
CA GLU A 4 23.13 -7.16 -13.35
C GLU A 4 22.79 -7.10 -11.86
N GLY A 5 23.04 -5.96 -11.19
CA GLY A 5 22.79 -5.76 -9.76
C GLY A 5 21.97 -4.51 -9.46
N SER A 6 21.61 -4.34 -8.18
CA SER A 6 20.93 -3.13 -7.72
C SER A 6 21.83 -1.91 -7.85
N ARG A 7 21.20 -0.72 -7.84
CA ARG A 7 21.92 0.56 -7.86
C ARG A 7 22.92 0.68 -6.69
N GLU A 8 22.56 0.19 -5.51
CA GLU A 8 23.42 0.22 -4.33
C GLU A 8 24.68 -0.63 -4.51
N LYS A 9 24.58 -1.79 -5.16
CA LYS A 9 25.75 -2.63 -5.48
C LYS A 9 26.65 -1.94 -6.49
N LEU A 10 26.05 -1.23 -7.45
CA LEU A 10 26.80 -0.46 -8.45
C LEU A 10 27.57 0.69 -7.78
N ASP A 11 26.92 1.42 -6.87
CA ASP A 11 27.55 2.52 -6.12
C ASP A 11 28.68 2.04 -5.19
N LYS A 12 28.58 0.80 -4.67
CA LYS A 12 29.65 0.14 -3.90
C LYS A 12 30.76 -0.48 -4.76
N GLY A 13 30.64 -0.43 -6.08
CA GLY A 13 31.59 -1.05 -7.01
C GLY A 13 31.54 -2.59 -7.06
N GLU A 14 30.53 -3.22 -6.45
CA GLU A 14 30.34 -4.68 -6.42
C GLU A 14 29.86 -5.23 -7.77
N VAL A 15 29.26 -4.38 -8.61
CA VAL A 15 28.84 -4.72 -9.98
C VAL A 15 29.30 -3.64 -10.95
N LYS A 16 29.38 -3.99 -12.24
CA LYS A 16 29.86 -3.09 -13.30
C LYS A 16 28.80 -2.91 -14.39
N LEU A 17 28.87 -1.75 -15.05
CA LEU A 17 28.09 -1.47 -16.24
C LEU A 17 28.65 -2.25 -17.44
N LYS A 18 27.82 -3.06 -18.07
CA LYS A 18 28.11 -3.73 -19.34
C LYS A 18 27.51 -2.93 -20.49
N LYS A 19 28.20 -2.86 -21.63
CA LYS A 19 27.63 -2.23 -22.83
C LYS A 19 26.45 -3.08 -23.31
N LEU A 20 25.37 -2.43 -23.75
CA LEU A 20 24.26 -3.13 -24.39
C LEU A 20 24.70 -3.52 -25.81
N GLU A 21 24.26 -4.69 -26.28
CA GLU A 21 24.53 -5.15 -27.65
C GLU A 21 23.89 -4.21 -28.68
N VAL A 22 22.67 -3.76 -28.38
CA VAL A 22 21.94 -2.77 -29.18
C VAL A 22 21.85 -1.46 -28.40
N MET A 23 22.25 -0.37 -29.04
CA MET A 23 22.08 0.96 -28.50
C MET A 23 20.64 1.42 -28.71
N GLY A 24 19.99 1.89 -27.65
CA GLY A 24 18.66 2.48 -27.70
C GLY A 24 18.66 3.92 -27.21
N VAL A 25 17.63 4.67 -27.58
CA VAL A 25 17.34 6.01 -27.04
C VAL A 25 16.06 5.91 -26.21
N ASP A 26 16.13 6.39 -24.98
CA ASP A 26 14.99 6.49 -24.06
C ASP A 26 14.77 7.97 -23.72
N THR A 27 13.57 8.47 -23.94
CA THR A 27 13.21 9.88 -23.70
C THR A 27 11.98 9.93 -22.82
N GLY A 28 11.99 10.83 -21.83
CA GLY A 28 10.83 11.12 -21.00
C GLY A 28 10.58 12.62 -20.90
N MET A 29 9.35 13.04 -21.15
CA MET A 29 8.91 14.42 -20.93
C MET A 29 7.71 14.40 -19.98
N GLY A 30 7.85 15.06 -18.83
CA GLY A 30 6.78 15.11 -17.83
C GLY A 30 5.59 15.90 -18.36
N PHE A 31 4.47 15.21 -18.63
CA PHE A 31 3.28 15.80 -19.24
C PHE A 31 2.77 17.02 -18.47
N GLU A 32 2.64 16.92 -17.15
CA GLU A 32 2.14 18.02 -16.31
C GLU A 32 3.08 19.22 -16.28
N ARG A 33 4.40 19.01 -16.45
CA ARG A 33 5.40 20.08 -16.53
C ARG A 33 5.36 20.78 -17.88
N LEU A 34 5.22 20.00 -18.96
CA LEU A 34 4.99 20.54 -20.30
C LEU A 34 3.73 21.40 -20.29
N LEU A 35 2.66 20.90 -19.69
CA LEU A 35 1.38 21.57 -19.62
C LEU A 35 1.46 22.90 -18.86
N ALA A 36 2.16 22.93 -17.71
CA ALA A 36 2.42 24.17 -16.97
C ALA A 36 3.14 25.21 -17.86
N THR A 37 4.10 24.77 -18.68
CA THR A 37 4.82 25.64 -19.61
C THR A 37 3.90 26.17 -20.72
N VAL A 38 3.15 25.29 -21.38
CA VAL A 38 2.22 25.64 -22.47
C VAL A 38 1.12 26.58 -21.98
N GLN A 39 0.57 26.33 -20.80
CA GLN A 39 -0.48 27.14 -20.18
C GLN A 39 0.04 28.38 -19.45
N LYS A 40 1.36 28.65 -19.48
CA LYS A 40 2.02 29.79 -18.81
C LYS A 40 1.74 29.85 -17.30
N LYS A 41 1.72 28.69 -16.64
CA LYS A 41 1.55 28.52 -15.20
C LYS A 41 2.88 28.39 -14.48
N LYS A 42 2.93 28.79 -13.20
CA LYS A 42 4.17 28.69 -12.39
C LYS A 42 4.34 27.33 -11.72
N SER A 43 3.28 26.54 -11.67
CA SER A 43 3.21 25.26 -10.97
C SER A 43 2.36 24.27 -11.76
N VAL A 44 2.69 22.98 -11.67
CA VAL A 44 1.86 21.91 -12.24
C VAL A 44 0.45 21.90 -11.62
N TYR A 45 0.31 22.31 -10.37
CA TYR A 45 -0.98 22.35 -9.67
C TYR A 45 -1.91 23.47 -10.15
N GLU A 46 -1.38 24.46 -10.88
CA GLU A 46 -2.17 25.56 -11.46
C GLU A 46 -2.76 25.20 -12.84
N THR A 47 -2.44 24.01 -13.36
CA THR A 47 -2.94 23.53 -14.65
C THR A 47 -4.35 22.96 -14.51
N ASP A 48 -5.04 22.81 -15.64
CA ASP A 48 -6.35 22.16 -15.76
C ASP A 48 -6.37 20.72 -15.21
N VAL A 49 -5.29 19.94 -15.36
CA VAL A 49 -5.22 18.57 -14.80
C VAL A 49 -5.13 18.50 -13.27
N PHE A 50 -4.99 19.65 -12.61
CA PHE A 50 -5.08 19.79 -11.16
C PHE A 50 -6.14 20.83 -10.72
N ASN A 51 -6.99 21.33 -11.62
CA ASN A 51 -8.07 22.28 -11.32
C ASN A 51 -7.64 23.51 -10.49
N GLY A 52 -6.37 23.91 -10.58
CA GLY A 52 -5.88 25.11 -9.90
C GLY A 52 -5.75 25.01 -8.37
N GLU A 53 -5.51 23.83 -7.79
CA GLU A 53 -5.31 23.69 -6.33
C GLU A 53 -4.22 24.66 -5.80
N GLN A 54 -4.61 25.57 -4.90
CA GLN A 54 -3.75 26.71 -4.52
C GLN A 54 -2.99 26.48 -3.23
N ILE A 55 -3.62 25.85 -2.25
CA ILE A 55 -2.99 25.63 -0.94
C ILE A 55 -2.25 24.29 -0.92
N LYS A 56 -1.25 24.18 -0.05
CA LYS A 56 -0.38 23.00 0.05
C LYS A 56 -1.20 21.73 0.32
N GLU A 57 -2.19 21.81 1.18
CA GLU A 57 -3.04 20.69 1.61
C GLU A 57 -3.89 20.16 0.45
N GLU A 58 -4.50 21.06 -0.33
CA GLU A 58 -5.26 20.70 -1.54
C GLU A 58 -4.38 19.97 -2.55
N ARG A 59 -3.15 20.46 -2.78
CA ARG A 59 -2.18 19.84 -3.70
C ARG A 59 -1.80 18.43 -3.27
N ILE A 60 -1.58 18.21 -1.97
CA ILE A 60 -1.28 16.88 -1.41
C ILE A 60 -2.47 15.94 -1.62
N VAL A 61 -3.68 16.41 -1.34
CA VAL A 61 -4.90 15.61 -1.52
C VAL A 61 -5.09 15.25 -2.99
N ALA A 62 -4.99 16.21 -3.91
CA ALA A 62 -5.17 15.99 -5.33
C ALA A 62 -4.16 14.98 -5.89
N ASP A 63 -2.88 15.14 -5.57
CA ASP A 63 -1.80 14.25 -6.01
C ASP A 63 -2.00 12.81 -5.51
N HIS A 64 -2.29 12.64 -4.22
CA HIS A 64 -2.46 11.33 -3.62
C HIS A 64 -3.75 10.62 -4.06
N ILE A 65 -4.84 11.36 -4.32
CA ILE A 65 -6.07 10.77 -4.86
C ILE A 65 -5.88 10.37 -6.32
N LYS A 66 -5.21 11.20 -7.13
CA LYS A 66 -4.82 10.83 -8.49
C LYS A 66 -4.02 9.53 -8.48
N ALA A 67 -2.92 9.48 -7.73
CA ALA A 67 -2.09 8.27 -7.65
C ALA A 67 -2.87 7.05 -7.16
N SER A 68 -3.72 7.22 -6.13
CA SER A 68 -4.51 6.11 -5.58
C SER A 68 -5.52 5.55 -6.57
N LEU A 69 -6.20 6.42 -7.34
CA LEU A 69 -7.15 6.02 -8.38
C LEU A 69 -6.49 5.16 -9.46
N PHE A 70 -5.36 5.62 -10.01
CA PHE A 70 -4.62 4.87 -11.03
C PHE A 70 -4.15 3.52 -10.48
N ILE A 71 -3.57 3.49 -9.27
CA ILE A 71 -3.08 2.26 -8.65
C ILE A 71 -4.21 1.24 -8.42
N ILE A 72 -5.41 1.69 -8.02
CA ILE A 72 -6.57 0.81 -7.82
C ILE A 72 -7.15 0.32 -9.14
N SER A 73 -7.20 1.20 -10.15
CA SER A 73 -7.66 0.87 -11.50
C SER A 73 -6.77 -0.22 -12.12
N ASP A 74 -5.45 -0.18 -11.84
CA ASP A 74 -4.46 -1.21 -12.21
C ASP A 74 -4.54 -2.50 -11.36
N GLY A 75 -5.54 -2.62 -10.48
CA GLY A 75 -5.84 -3.85 -9.74
C GLY A 75 -5.17 -4.00 -8.37
N VAL A 76 -4.60 -2.94 -7.81
CA VAL A 76 -4.01 -2.98 -6.46
C VAL A 76 -5.04 -2.52 -5.42
N ALA A 77 -5.31 -3.37 -4.41
CA ALA A 77 -6.16 -3.02 -3.27
C ALA A 77 -5.34 -2.59 -2.04
N PRO A 78 -5.87 -1.73 -1.15
CA PRO A 78 -5.20 -1.34 0.08
C PRO A 78 -4.88 -2.55 0.99
N SER A 79 -3.66 -2.62 1.53
CA SER A 79 -3.23 -3.74 2.36
C SER A 79 -2.21 -3.33 3.44
N ASN A 80 -1.74 -4.30 4.25
CA ASN A 80 -0.69 -4.10 5.25
C ASN A 80 0.74 -4.31 4.69
N THR A 81 0.90 -4.80 3.45
CA THR A 81 2.20 -5.19 2.89
C THR A 81 2.36 -4.84 1.40
N GLY A 82 3.61 -4.65 0.95
CA GLY A 82 3.92 -4.45 -0.47
C GLY A 82 3.19 -3.26 -1.10
N ARG A 83 2.70 -3.44 -2.34
CA ARG A 83 2.03 -2.38 -3.14
C ARG A 83 0.76 -1.85 -2.46
N GLY A 84 -0.04 -2.73 -1.88
CA GLY A 84 -1.25 -2.33 -1.17
C GLY A 84 -0.97 -1.49 0.08
N TYR A 85 0.18 -1.68 0.72
CA TYR A 85 0.62 -0.82 1.82
C TYR A 85 0.98 0.59 1.36
N ILE A 86 1.68 0.72 0.22
CA ILE A 86 1.99 2.02 -0.37
C ILE A 86 0.68 2.76 -0.73
N LEU A 87 -0.25 2.08 -1.39
CA LEU A 87 -1.58 2.64 -1.69
C LEU A 87 -2.28 3.13 -0.42
N ARG A 88 -2.33 2.30 0.62
CA ARG A 88 -2.92 2.70 1.91
C ARG A 88 -2.26 3.96 2.48
N ARG A 89 -0.94 4.08 2.40
CA ARG A 89 -0.21 5.26 2.90
C ARG A 89 -0.61 6.54 2.14
N LEU A 90 -0.73 6.46 0.82
CA LEU A 90 -1.18 7.59 -0.01
C LEU A 90 -2.59 8.05 0.41
N ILE A 91 -3.54 7.11 0.51
CA ILE A 91 -4.92 7.40 0.92
C ILE A 91 -4.93 8.03 2.32
N ARG A 92 -4.24 7.42 3.30
CA ARG A 92 -4.22 7.95 4.68
C ARG A 92 -3.59 9.33 4.79
N ARG A 93 -2.57 9.63 3.99
CA ARG A 93 -1.97 10.97 3.92
C ARG A 93 -2.95 11.98 3.31
N ALA A 94 -3.69 11.62 2.26
CA ALA A 94 -4.77 12.46 1.75
C ALA A 94 -5.85 12.73 2.81
N VAL A 95 -6.30 11.70 3.53
CA VAL A 95 -7.31 11.83 4.62
C VAL A 95 -6.85 12.78 5.72
N ARG A 96 -5.55 12.82 6.04
CA ARG A 96 -5.01 13.74 7.06
C ARG A 96 -5.18 15.20 6.67
N PHE A 97 -4.94 15.53 5.41
CA PHE A 97 -5.02 16.90 4.90
C PHE A 97 -6.44 17.29 4.45
N SER A 98 -7.31 16.31 4.19
CA SER A 98 -8.70 16.57 3.81
C SER A 98 -9.65 16.64 5.01
N LYS A 99 -10.23 17.83 5.24
CA LYS A 99 -11.32 18.03 6.21
C LYS A 99 -12.64 17.42 5.73
N GLN A 100 -12.85 17.33 4.42
CA GLN A 100 -14.08 16.81 3.80
C GLN A 100 -13.86 15.37 3.29
N PRO A 101 -14.95 14.60 3.03
CA PRO A 101 -14.86 13.33 2.33
C PRO A 101 -14.07 13.44 1.02
N LEU A 102 -13.31 12.40 0.67
CA LEU A 102 -12.47 12.42 -0.52
C LEU A 102 -13.26 12.27 -1.84
N THR A 103 -14.56 11.94 -1.76
CA THR A 103 -15.47 11.74 -2.89
C THR A 103 -15.41 12.87 -3.92
N ARG A 104 -15.43 14.14 -3.47
CA ARG A 104 -15.34 15.28 -4.38
C ARG A 104 -14.04 15.29 -5.18
N GLN A 105 -12.91 14.91 -4.57
CA GLN A 105 -11.63 14.86 -5.27
C GLN A 105 -11.55 13.66 -6.21
N ILE A 106 -12.15 12.53 -5.82
CA ILE A 106 -12.25 11.34 -6.67
C ILE A 106 -12.99 11.69 -7.97
N GLU A 107 -14.17 12.30 -7.86
CA GLU A 107 -14.97 12.68 -9.03
C GLU A 107 -14.24 13.71 -9.90
N LYS A 108 -13.60 14.72 -9.31
CA LYS A 108 -12.76 15.68 -10.06
C LYS A 108 -11.72 14.96 -10.92
N VAL A 109 -10.99 14.00 -10.35
CA VAL A 109 -9.94 13.27 -11.08
C VAL A 109 -10.56 12.38 -12.17
N LYS A 110 -11.67 11.68 -11.87
CA LYS A 110 -12.39 10.88 -12.88
C LYS A 110 -12.81 11.74 -14.07
N THR A 111 -13.37 12.94 -13.85
CA THR A 111 -13.74 13.87 -14.91
C THR A 111 -12.54 14.37 -15.73
N ILE A 112 -11.39 14.68 -15.10
CA ILE A 112 -10.20 15.14 -15.81
C ILE A 112 -9.69 14.11 -16.83
N TYR A 113 -9.76 12.81 -16.48
CA TYR A 113 -9.25 11.72 -17.31
C TYR A 113 -10.34 10.97 -18.09
N GLU A 114 -11.57 11.48 -18.08
CA GLU A 114 -12.70 10.89 -18.78
C GLU A 114 -12.40 10.76 -20.28
N GLY A 115 -12.72 9.60 -20.85
CA GLY A 115 -12.45 9.30 -22.26
C GLY A 115 -10.98 8.97 -22.60
N VAL A 116 -10.05 9.10 -21.64
CA VAL A 116 -8.64 8.71 -21.80
C VAL A 116 -8.29 7.48 -20.96
N TYR A 117 -8.77 7.45 -19.71
CA TYR A 117 -8.57 6.32 -18.80
C TYR A 117 -9.90 5.90 -18.15
N GLU A 118 -10.09 4.60 -17.99
CA GLU A 118 -11.19 4.04 -17.19
C GLU A 118 -10.75 3.98 -15.73
N LEU A 119 -11.12 4.99 -14.95
CA LEU A 119 -10.76 5.10 -13.53
C LEU A 119 -11.89 4.59 -12.63
N ASP A 120 -11.62 3.54 -11.88
CA ASP A 120 -12.54 3.00 -10.87
C ASP A 120 -11.79 2.61 -9.60
N ASP A 121 -12.18 3.23 -8.47
CA ASP A 121 -11.64 2.93 -7.16
C ASP A 121 -12.33 1.76 -6.45
N LYS A 122 -13.41 1.20 -7.02
CA LYS A 122 -14.16 0.05 -6.47
C LYS A 122 -14.66 0.29 -5.03
N GLY A 123 -14.81 1.57 -4.66
CA GLY A 123 -15.11 2.03 -3.30
C GLY A 123 -14.00 1.78 -2.27
N GLU A 124 -12.80 1.36 -2.68
CA GLU A 124 -11.69 1.06 -1.77
C GLU A 124 -11.14 2.30 -1.06
N ILE A 125 -11.15 3.45 -1.74
CA ILE A 125 -10.70 4.71 -1.13
C ILE A 125 -11.65 5.11 0.01
N GLU A 126 -12.96 5.06 -0.22
CA GLU A 126 -13.97 5.40 0.78
C GLU A 126 -13.94 4.45 1.99
N LYS A 127 -13.75 3.13 1.75
CA LYS A 127 -13.59 2.14 2.82
C LYS A 127 -12.38 2.44 3.69
N GLU A 128 -11.22 2.71 3.07
CA GLU A 128 -9.98 3.00 3.79
C GLU A 128 -10.06 4.37 4.50
N GLU A 129 -10.66 5.38 3.87
CA GLU A 129 -10.95 6.69 4.49
C GLU A 129 -11.78 6.53 5.76
N SER A 130 -12.92 5.84 5.65
CA SER A 130 -13.82 5.60 6.77
C SER A 130 -13.14 4.88 7.92
N LYS A 131 -12.31 3.87 7.61
CA LYS A 131 -11.53 3.13 8.60
C LYS A 131 -10.52 4.03 9.30
N PHE A 132 -9.76 4.82 8.54
CA PHE A 132 -8.70 5.64 9.12
C PHE A 132 -9.22 6.85 9.89
N ARG A 133 -10.30 7.51 9.44
CA ARG A 133 -10.90 8.63 10.17
C ARG A 133 -11.29 8.27 11.61
N ARG A 134 -11.71 7.02 11.86
CA ARG A 134 -12.04 6.52 13.21
C ARG A 134 -10.84 6.56 14.15
N THR A 135 -9.64 6.19 13.67
CA THR A 135 -8.42 6.16 14.49
C THR A 135 -7.64 7.46 14.45
N LEU A 136 -7.79 8.27 13.39
CA LEU A 136 -7.07 9.52 13.17
C LEU A 136 -7.24 10.50 14.33
N LYS A 137 -8.48 10.75 14.77
CA LYS A 137 -8.76 11.69 15.88
C LYS A 137 -8.05 11.28 17.18
N HIS A 138 -8.04 9.98 17.48
CA HIS A 138 -7.39 9.47 18.69
C HIS A 138 -5.87 9.47 18.55
N GLY A 139 -5.33 9.04 17.41
CA GLY A 139 -3.89 9.05 17.16
C GLY A 139 -3.30 10.47 17.19
N LEU A 140 -4.03 11.48 16.72
CA LEU A 140 -3.59 12.87 16.84
C LEU A 140 -3.49 13.31 18.30
N LYS A 141 -4.48 12.97 19.14
CA LYS A 141 -4.44 13.27 20.58
C LYS A 141 -3.27 12.58 21.27
N GLU A 142 -3.00 11.32 20.96
CA GLU A 142 -1.87 10.60 21.54
C GLU A 142 -0.53 11.14 21.06
N PHE A 143 -0.44 11.57 19.79
CA PHE A 143 0.74 12.26 19.29
C PHE A 143 1.02 13.57 20.05
N GLU A 144 -0.01 14.34 20.41
CA GLU A 144 0.15 15.54 21.25
C GLU A 144 0.77 15.21 22.61
N LYS A 145 0.34 14.10 23.22
CA LYS A 145 0.86 13.58 24.49
C LYS A 145 2.28 13.01 24.39
N GLY A 146 2.85 12.96 23.19
CA GLY A 146 4.20 12.43 22.96
C GLY A 146 4.24 10.90 22.83
N ALA A 147 3.16 10.29 22.36
CA ALA A 147 3.15 8.86 22.09
C ALA A 147 4.26 8.44 21.12
N ASP A 148 4.80 7.26 21.40
CA ASP A 148 5.88 6.67 20.62
C ASP A 148 5.46 6.43 19.15
N PRO A 149 6.32 6.74 18.15
CA PRO A 149 6.00 6.56 16.73
C PRO A 149 5.59 5.13 16.36
N PHE A 150 6.18 4.13 17.03
CA PHE A 150 5.80 2.74 16.82
C PHE A 150 4.37 2.48 17.29
N THR A 151 3.97 3.01 18.45
CA THR A 151 2.57 2.94 18.94
C THR A 151 1.60 3.64 17.98
N LEU A 152 1.96 4.82 17.46
CA LEU A 152 1.14 5.53 16.47
C LEU A 152 0.94 4.67 15.21
N PHE A 153 1.98 3.98 14.78
CA PHE A 153 1.92 3.07 13.65
C PHE A 153 1.06 1.82 13.93
N THR A 154 1.35 1.07 14.99
CA THR A 154 0.73 -0.23 15.24
C THR A 154 -0.70 -0.12 15.73
N THR A 155 -0.98 0.86 16.60
CA THR A 155 -2.27 0.99 17.30
C THR A 155 -3.22 1.91 16.55
N TYR A 156 -2.74 3.09 16.13
CA TYR A 156 -3.57 4.11 15.48
C TYR A 156 -3.50 4.05 13.96
N GLY A 157 -2.57 3.26 13.41
CA GLY A 157 -2.41 3.07 11.98
C GLY A 157 -1.75 4.25 11.26
N PHE A 158 -0.98 5.07 11.96
CA PHE A 158 -0.34 6.23 11.33
C PHE A 158 0.82 5.75 10.45
N PRO A 159 0.82 6.09 9.16
CA PRO A 159 2.04 5.96 8.35
C PRO A 159 3.19 6.71 9.02
N ILE A 160 4.41 6.16 8.95
CA ILE A 160 5.57 6.82 9.56
C ILE A 160 5.80 8.22 8.96
N GLU A 161 5.49 8.42 7.68
CA GLU A 161 5.61 9.72 7.01
C GLU A 161 4.68 10.75 7.63
N LEU A 162 3.46 10.35 7.98
CA LEU A 162 2.50 11.21 8.63
C LEU A 162 2.99 11.61 10.03
N THR A 163 3.56 10.67 10.79
CA THR A 163 4.17 10.96 12.10
C THR A 163 5.36 11.91 11.97
N LEU A 164 6.22 11.73 10.95
CA LEU A 164 7.34 12.61 10.67
C LEU A 164 6.91 14.03 10.29
N GLU A 165 5.87 14.16 9.48
CA GLU A 165 5.31 15.46 9.10
C GLU A 165 4.76 16.21 10.31
N LEU A 166 3.96 15.52 11.14
CA LEU A 166 3.43 16.07 12.38
C LEU A 166 4.55 16.50 13.35
N ALA A 167 5.62 15.71 13.44
CA ALA A 167 6.76 16.04 14.28
C ALA A 167 7.49 17.29 13.77
N LYS A 168 7.70 17.38 12.47
CA LYS A 168 8.31 18.55 11.83
C LYS A 168 7.50 19.83 12.06
N GLU A 169 6.17 19.76 11.94
CA GLU A 169 5.26 20.89 12.21
C GLU A 169 5.36 21.42 13.66
N LYS A 170 5.72 20.55 14.61
CA LYS A 170 5.89 20.90 16.03
C LYS A 170 7.35 21.10 16.46
N GLY A 171 8.30 21.04 15.53
CA GLY A 171 9.73 21.08 15.86
C GLY A 171 10.22 19.89 16.71
N LYS A 172 9.50 18.76 16.71
CA LYS A 172 9.92 17.52 17.38
C LYS A 172 10.79 16.69 16.43
N LYS A 173 11.82 16.03 16.98
CA LYS A 173 12.61 15.03 16.26
C LYS A 173 12.08 13.64 16.53
N ILE A 174 12.09 12.79 15.51
CA ILE A 174 11.68 11.39 15.59
C ILE A 174 12.92 10.54 15.35
N ASP A 175 13.18 9.61 16.26
CA ASP A 175 14.23 8.61 16.11
C ASP A 175 13.75 7.52 15.15
N LEU A 176 14.20 7.62 13.89
CA LEU A 176 13.89 6.64 12.87
C LEU A 176 14.63 5.31 13.06
N GLU A 177 15.80 5.33 13.70
CA GLU A 177 16.55 4.10 13.96
C GLU A 177 15.84 3.25 15.01
N ASP A 178 15.37 3.88 16.10
CA ASP A 178 14.54 3.21 17.10
C ASP A 178 13.22 2.68 16.50
N PHE A 179 12.52 3.49 15.72
CA PHE A 179 11.30 3.05 15.03
C PHE A 179 11.56 1.83 14.14
N ASN A 180 12.61 1.87 13.32
CA ASN A 180 12.98 0.77 12.43
C ASN A 180 13.38 -0.50 13.21
N ARG A 181 14.10 -0.34 14.33
CA ARG A 181 14.44 -1.45 15.23
C ARG A 181 13.18 -2.13 15.78
N LYS A 182 12.25 -1.35 16.35
CA LYS A 182 10.96 -1.85 16.88
C LYS A 182 10.12 -2.51 15.79
N MET A 183 10.10 -1.95 14.58
CA MET A 183 9.43 -2.54 13.41
C MET A 183 10.05 -3.88 13.01
N ALA A 184 11.38 -4.00 13.02
CA ALA A 184 12.06 -5.26 12.72
C ALA A 184 11.77 -6.34 13.78
N GLU A 185 11.73 -5.98 15.05
CA GLU A 185 11.33 -6.87 16.15
C GLU A 185 9.88 -7.32 16.03
N HIS A 186 8.95 -6.40 15.75
CA HIS A 186 7.54 -6.71 15.53
C HIS A 186 7.32 -7.66 14.34
N GLN A 187 8.07 -7.46 13.25
CA GLN A 187 8.04 -8.38 12.10
C GLN A 187 8.57 -9.77 12.47
N LYS A 188 9.64 -9.87 13.27
CA LYS A 188 10.16 -11.17 13.75
C LYS A 188 9.11 -11.89 14.59
N LEU A 189 8.49 -11.20 15.55
CA LEU A 189 7.43 -11.75 16.40
C LEU A 189 6.22 -12.23 15.58
N SER A 190 5.79 -11.44 14.59
CA SER A 190 4.69 -11.83 13.70
C SER A 190 5.00 -13.11 12.90
N LYS A 191 6.26 -13.28 12.46
CA LYS A 191 6.70 -14.51 11.77
C LYS A 191 6.75 -15.72 12.71
N THR A 192 7.15 -15.53 13.97
CA THR A 192 7.20 -16.60 14.97
C THR A 192 5.79 -17.03 15.40
N SER A 193 4.87 -16.08 15.61
CA SER A 193 3.45 -16.37 15.88
C SER A 193 2.79 -17.07 14.69
N PHE A 194 3.14 -16.70 13.45
CA PHE A 194 2.71 -17.42 12.26
C PHE A 194 3.19 -18.88 12.29
N ALA A 195 4.47 -19.14 12.58
CA ALA A 195 5.00 -20.51 12.70
C ALA A 195 4.32 -21.35 13.82
N GLY A 196 3.85 -20.72 14.90
CA GLY A 196 3.05 -21.35 15.95
C GLY A 196 1.63 -21.72 15.51
N MET A 197 0.96 -20.85 14.75
CA MET A 197 -0.38 -21.11 14.20
C MET A 197 -0.42 -22.28 13.21
N PHE A 198 0.67 -22.52 12.46
CA PHE A 198 0.78 -23.65 11.53
C PHE A 198 1.05 -25.00 12.21
N LYS A 199 1.39 -25.05 13.51
CA LYS A 199 1.40 -26.32 14.26
C LYS A 199 -0.02 -26.86 14.53
N GLY A 200 -1.04 -26.02 14.43
CA GLY A 200 -2.47 -26.39 14.55
C GLY A 200 -3.24 -26.40 13.23
N GLY A 201 -2.60 -26.11 12.09
CA GLY A 201 -3.15 -26.32 10.74
C GLY A 201 -4.27 -25.39 10.26
N LEU A 202 -4.75 -24.42 11.06
CA LEU A 202 -5.84 -23.52 10.64
C LEU A 202 -5.37 -22.06 10.65
N ALA A 203 -5.50 -21.39 9.49
CA ALA A 203 -5.24 -19.95 9.36
C ALA A 203 -6.46 -19.08 9.76
N ASN A 204 -7.66 -19.67 9.85
CA ASN A 204 -8.91 -19.00 10.23
C ASN A 204 -9.90 -19.99 10.87
N HIS A 205 -10.66 -19.54 11.88
CA HIS A 205 -11.70 -20.32 12.58
C HIS A 205 -13.14 -20.01 12.09
N ASN A 206 -13.31 -19.65 10.82
CA ASN A 206 -14.64 -19.56 10.23
C ASN A 206 -15.20 -20.98 10.05
N GLU A 207 -16.46 -21.21 10.40
CA GLU A 207 -17.17 -22.49 10.29
C GLU A 207 -17.03 -23.12 8.88
N LYS A 208 -17.12 -22.29 7.83
CA LYS A 208 -16.94 -22.72 6.43
C LYS A 208 -15.49 -23.14 6.13
N THR A 209 -14.51 -22.47 6.73
CA THR A 209 -13.08 -22.84 6.60
C THR A 209 -12.78 -24.15 7.33
N ILE A 210 -13.41 -24.37 8.49
CA ILE A 210 -13.28 -25.62 9.26
C ILE A 210 -13.89 -26.78 8.47
N GLN A 211 -15.10 -26.63 7.92
CA GLN A 211 -15.75 -27.67 7.12
C GLN A 211 -14.93 -28.05 5.87
N LEU A 212 -14.44 -27.06 5.12
CA LEU A 212 -13.64 -27.31 3.92
C LEU A 212 -12.28 -27.95 4.24
N HIS A 213 -11.66 -27.59 5.37
CA HIS A 213 -10.43 -28.20 5.83
C HIS A 213 -10.66 -29.66 6.29
N THR A 214 -11.75 -29.93 7.02
CA THR A 214 -12.12 -31.30 7.42
C THR A 214 -12.42 -32.18 6.20
N ALA A 215 -13.17 -31.66 5.21
CA ALA A 215 -13.43 -32.36 3.96
C ALA A 215 -12.14 -32.66 3.19
N HIS A 216 -11.20 -31.72 3.16
CA HIS A 216 -9.88 -31.91 2.54
C HIS A 216 -9.10 -33.08 3.16
N HIS A 217 -9.09 -33.19 4.49
CA HIS A 217 -8.39 -34.29 5.18
C HIS A 217 -9.07 -35.64 4.98
N LEU A 218 -10.41 -35.68 4.97
CA LEU A 218 -11.16 -36.92 4.72
C LEU A 218 -10.94 -37.44 3.30
N LEU A 219 -10.90 -36.55 2.30
CA LEU A 219 -10.61 -36.92 0.91
C LEU A 219 -9.18 -37.45 0.74
N LEU A 220 -8.18 -36.80 1.36
CA LEU A 220 -6.81 -37.28 1.33
C LEU A 220 -6.67 -38.65 2.01
N ALA A 221 -7.31 -38.84 3.16
CA ALA A 221 -7.32 -40.12 3.87
C ALA A 221 -7.96 -41.24 3.02
N GLY A 222 -9.06 -40.94 2.33
CA GLY A 222 -9.70 -41.88 1.40
C GLY A 222 -8.80 -42.25 0.22
N LEU A 223 -8.13 -41.28 -0.40
CA LEU A 223 -7.15 -41.51 -1.47
C LEU A 223 -5.97 -42.36 -1.00
N GLN A 224 -5.45 -42.10 0.21
CA GLN A 224 -4.35 -42.87 0.77
C GLN A 224 -4.75 -44.30 1.13
N ALA A 225 -6.00 -44.52 1.54
CA ALA A 225 -6.53 -45.83 1.87
C ALA A 225 -6.82 -46.68 0.62
N MET A 226 -7.32 -46.06 -0.46
CA MET A 226 -7.78 -46.76 -1.66
C MET A 226 -6.73 -46.88 -2.76
N VAL A 227 -5.80 -45.92 -2.86
CA VAL A 227 -4.87 -45.82 -3.99
C VAL A 227 -3.43 -46.06 -3.56
N ASP A 228 -2.85 -45.21 -2.72
CA ASP A 228 -1.48 -45.36 -2.19
C ASP A 228 -1.27 -44.47 -0.96
N LYS A 229 -0.72 -45.06 0.12
CA LYS A 229 -0.40 -44.35 1.37
C LYS A 229 0.55 -43.17 1.22
N ASN A 230 1.33 -43.11 0.14
CA ASN A 230 2.31 -42.06 -0.13
C ASN A 230 1.73 -40.83 -0.84
N ILE A 231 0.45 -40.85 -1.22
CA ILE A 231 -0.21 -39.71 -1.87
C ILE A 231 -0.19 -38.52 -0.92
N LYS A 232 0.30 -37.38 -1.42
CA LYS A 232 0.31 -36.10 -0.70
C LYS A 232 -0.44 -35.06 -1.51
N GLN A 233 -1.42 -34.41 -0.90
CA GLN A 233 -2.08 -33.27 -1.51
C GLN A 233 -1.35 -31.99 -1.14
N ARG A 234 -0.95 -31.18 -2.13
CA ARG A 234 -0.32 -29.87 -1.93
C ARG A 234 -1.36 -28.76 -2.01
N GLY A 235 -1.26 -27.76 -1.14
CA GLY A 235 -2.13 -26.57 -1.17
C GLY A 235 -3.29 -26.56 -0.17
N SER A 236 -3.12 -27.13 1.02
CA SER A 236 -4.10 -27.20 2.11
C SER A 236 -4.48 -25.84 2.76
N ASN A 237 -3.82 -24.75 2.38
CA ASN A 237 -4.10 -23.41 2.90
C ASN A 237 -5.31 -22.80 2.18
N ILE A 238 -6.51 -23.12 2.65
CA ILE A 238 -7.76 -22.52 2.15
C ILE A 238 -7.87 -21.08 2.70
N ILE A 239 -7.46 -20.11 1.88
CA ILE A 239 -7.75 -18.69 2.12
C ILE A 239 -9.08 -18.37 1.45
N PHE A 240 -9.93 -17.54 2.07
CA PHE A 240 -11.29 -17.18 1.61
C PHE A 240 -11.40 -16.89 0.09
N MET A 241 -10.37 -16.28 -0.51
CA MET A 241 -10.33 -15.97 -1.95
C MET A 241 -10.36 -17.18 -2.89
N ARG A 242 -9.95 -18.38 -2.45
CA ARG A 242 -10.02 -19.60 -3.28
C ARG A 242 -11.40 -20.25 -3.33
N SER A 243 -12.33 -19.83 -2.48
CA SER A 243 -13.66 -20.45 -2.37
C SER A 243 -14.69 -19.95 -3.39
N GLN A 244 -14.36 -18.92 -4.18
CA GLN A 244 -15.22 -18.42 -5.27
C GLN A 244 -14.83 -18.93 -6.66
N ALA A 245 -13.79 -19.76 -6.76
CA ALA A 245 -13.31 -20.32 -8.03
C ALA A 245 -13.64 -21.80 -8.22
N LEU A 246 -14.62 -22.31 -7.48
CA LEU A 246 -15.21 -23.64 -7.63
C LEU A 246 -16.72 -23.51 -7.72
#